data_AF-A0A9W4NKS3-F1
#
_entry.id   AF-A0A9W4NKS3-F1
#
_cell.length_a   1.000
_cell.length_b   1.000
_cell.length_c   1.000
_cell.angle_alpha   90.00
_cell.angle_beta   90.00
_cell.angle_gamma   90.00
#
_symmetry.space_group_name_H-M   'P 1'
#
loop_
_entity.id
_entity.type
_entity.pdbx_description
1 polymer ?
#
loop_
_entity_poly.entity_id
_entity_poly.type
_entity_poly.pdbx_seq_one_letter_code
_entity_poly.pdbx_strand_id
1 'polypeptide(L)'
;MIKLVYDAGNSSAVWSIGQSAFCKVKLCEAGIKPEAATLAFVHAQRPDFETPTVLLEREHNNRSYLFLSRVQGRTLGDAWPTLDEKWRHHYMKTIVDVCKFLEKWKSDIPCGVHGNNALEPLLIKYCAEEDYSPGNLQRGCESMGMDCSKFVFYHADLGPGNIIVENIPKTGSVGIIDWELAGYFPKGWIRTKFRISRGLNLPDTATDNPTEWRAGVQELLGEHGFEHYTSQWVSWWG
;
A
#
# COMPACT_ATOMS: atom_id res chain seq x y z
N MET A 1 6.24 -1.45 -27.63
CA MET A 1 7.48 -0.87 -27.05
C MET A 1 7.53 -1.24 -25.58
N ILE A 2 8.65 -1.79 -25.10
CA ILE A 2 8.87 -2.13 -23.68
C ILE A 2 9.78 -1.06 -23.07
N LYS A 3 9.45 -0.53 -21.90
CA LYS A 3 10.23 0.50 -21.20
C LYS A 3 10.38 0.15 -19.73
N LEU A 4 11.58 0.28 -19.18
CA LEU A 4 11.82 0.18 -17.74
C LEU A 4 11.18 1.40 -17.04
N VAL A 5 10.46 1.16 -15.95
CA VAL A 5 9.74 2.17 -15.15
C VAL A 5 10.34 2.28 -13.76
N TYR A 6 10.75 1.16 -13.18
CA TYR A 6 11.36 1.08 -11.86
C TYR A 6 12.40 -0.04 -11.82
N ASP A 7 13.47 0.17 -11.07
CA ASP A 7 14.55 -0.78 -10.87
C ASP A 7 15.14 -0.62 -9.47
N ALA A 8 15.08 -1.70 -8.69
CA ALA A 8 15.72 -1.87 -7.39
C ALA A 8 16.91 -2.84 -7.50
N GLY A 9 17.61 -2.85 -8.63
CA GLY A 9 18.72 -3.74 -8.91
C GLY A 9 18.27 -5.20 -8.97
N ASN A 10 18.94 -6.06 -8.20
CA ASN A 10 18.68 -7.50 -8.28
C ASN A 10 17.34 -7.93 -7.64
N SER A 11 16.70 -7.07 -6.84
CA SER A 11 15.54 -7.45 -6.03
C SER A 11 14.22 -7.34 -6.79
N SER A 12 13.96 -6.22 -7.46
CA SER A 12 12.73 -6.00 -8.21
C SER A 12 12.88 -5.01 -9.35
N ALA A 13 12.07 -5.15 -10.38
CA ALA A 13 11.99 -4.20 -11.48
C ALA A 13 10.60 -4.22 -12.13
N VAL A 14 10.20 -3.10 -12.72
CA VAL A 14 8.90 -2.93 -13.36
C VAL A 14 9.09 -2.37 -14.77
N TRP A 15 8.47 -3.03 -15.74
CA TRP A 15 8.46 -2.60 -17.14
C TRP A 15 7.04 -2.26 -17.59
N SER A 16 6.90 -1.15 -18.31
CA SER A 16 5.70 -0.86 -19.10
C SER A 16 5.78 -1.59 -20.43
N ILE A 17 4.70 -2.26 -20.81
CA ILE A 17 4.55 -2.98 -22.07
C ILE A 17 3.47 -2.28 -22.91
N GLY A 18 3.92 -1.47 -23.86
CA GLY A 18 3.04 -0.64 -24.67
C GLY A 18 2.21 0.32 -23.81
N GLN A 19 0.94 0.47 -24.14
CA GLN A 19 -0.03 1.31 -23.41
C GLN A 19 -1.03 0.48 -22.61
N SER A 20 -0.82 -0.84 -22.48
CA SER A 20 -1.87 -1.75 -22.00
C SER A 20 -1.50 -2.54 -20.76
N ALA A 21 -0.21 -2.75 -20.50
CA ALA A 21 0.22 -3.63 -19.44
C ALA A 21 1.52 -3.18 -18.75
N PHE A 22 1.72 -3.74 -17.56
CA PHE A 22 2.98 -3.72 -16.83
C PHE A 22 3.46 -5.15 -16.55
N CYS A 23 4.76 -5.33 -16.44
CA CYS A 23 5.38 -6.55 -15.94
C CYS A 23 6.21 -6.18 -14.70
N LYS A 24 5.85 -6.74 -13.55
CA LYS A 24 6.63 -6.67 -12.31
C LYS A 24 7.43 -7.95 -12.19
N VAL A 25 8.74 -7.83 -11.98
CA VAL A 25 9.62 -8.96 -11.71
C VAL A 25 10.20 -8.77 -10.33
N LYS A 26 10.14 -9.80 -9.49
CA LYS A 26 10.64 -9.77 -8.11
C LYS A 26 11.31 -11.08 -7.76
N LEU A 27 12.26 -11.06 -6.83
CA LEU A 27 12.75 -12.29 -6.19
C LEU A 27 11.59 -12.96 -5.43
N CYS A 28 11.56 -14.29 -5.45
CA CYS A 28 10.59 -15.03 -4.63
C CYS A 28 11.01 -14.96 -3.16
N GLU A 29 10.11 -14.50 -2.31
CA GLU A 29 10.28 -14.50 -0.85
C GLU A 29 9.51 -15.67 -0.24
N ALA A 30 10.18 -16.47 0.60
CA ALA A 30 9.58 -17.64 1.19
C ALA A 30 8.48 -17.25 2.18
N GLY A 31 7.32 -17.90 2.08
CA GLY A 31 6.20 -17.69 3.00
C GLY A 31 5.33 -16.46 2.71
N ILE A 32 5.70 -15.62 1.74
CA ILE A 32 4.88 -14.51 1.25
C ILE A 32 4.14 -14.95 0.00
N LYS A 33 2.83 -14.70 -0.05
CA LYS A 33 2.04 -15.01 -1.25
C LYS A 33 2.18 -13.89 -2.29
N PRO A 34 2.14 -14.23 -3.59
CA PRO A 34 2.21 -13.23 -4.64
C PRO A 34 1.06 -12.23 -4.61
N GLU A 35 1.35 -11.01 -5.07
CA GLU A 35 0.38 -9.92 -5.27
C GLU A 35 -0.85 -10.35 -6.11
N ALA A 36 -0.69 -11.32 -7.02
CA ALA A 36 -1.79 -11.85 -7.82
C ALA A 36 -2.94 -12.44 -6.97
N ALA A 37 -2.62 -13.16 -5.91
CA ALA A 37 -3.60 -13.74 -5.00
C ALA A 37 -4.36 -12.65 -4.23
N THR A 38 -3.64 -11.63 -3.78
CA THR A 38 -4.22 -10.46 -3.12
C THR A 38 -5.16 -9.70 -4.05
N LEU A 39 -4.76 -9.43 -5.29
CA LEU A 39 -5.61 -8.79 -6.29
C LEU A 39 -6.87 -9.61 -6.59
N ALA A 40 -6.76 -10.94 -6.71
CA ALA A 40 -7.92 -11.81 -6.90
C ALA A 40 -8.92 -11.69 -5.74
N PHE A 41 -8.42 -11.64 -4.50
CA PHE A 41 -9.24 -11.42 -3.33
C PHE A 41 -9.93 -10.04 -3.36
N VAL A 42 -9.19 -8.97 -3.65
CA VAL A 42 -9.74 -7.60 -3.71
C VAL A 42 -10.81 -7.49 -4.79
N HIS A 43 -10.58 -8.03 -6.00
CA HIS A 43 -11.59 -8.05 -7.07
C HIS A 43 -12.87 -8.76 -6.65
N ALA A 44 -12.76 -9.85 -5.89
CA ALA A 44 -13.93 -10.59 -5.40
C ALA A 44 -14.82 -9.73 -4.48
N GLN A 45 -14.27 -8.70 -3.85
CA GLN A 45 -15.01 -7.77 -3.00
C GLN A 45 -15.70 -6.63 -3.76
N ARG A 46 -15.43 -6.50 -5.08
CA ARG A 46 -16.02 -5.49 -5.97
C ARG A 46 -15.87 -4.06 -5.43
N PRO A 47 -14.62 -3.56 -5.28
CA PRO A 47 -14.40 -2.18 -4.88
C PRO A 47 -14.97 -1.19 -5.89
N ASP A 48 -15.22 0.03 -5.42
CA ASP A 48 -15.65 1.17 -6.23
C ASP A 48 -14.48 1.94 -6.87
N PHE A 49 -13.25 1.63 -6.47
CA PHE A 49 -12.01 2.09 -7.08
C PHE A 49 -11.47 1.07 -8.12
N GLU A 50 -10.71 1.58 -9.10
CA GLU A 50 -10.08 0.71 -10.09
C GLU A 50 -8.90 -0.06 -9.50
N THR A 51 -8.67 -1.26 -10.02
CA THR A 51 -7.52 -2.11 -9.65
C THR A 51 -6.95 -2.78 -10.89
N PRO A 52 -5.64 -3.09 -10.91
CA PRO A 52 -5.04 -3.78 -12.03
C PRO A 52 -5.53 -5.23 -12.10
N THR A 53 -5.85 -5.70 -13.30
CA THR A 53 -6.22 -7.11 -13.55
C THR A 53 -4.98 -7.94 -13.79
N VAL A 54 -4.88 -9.11 -13.16
CA VAL A 54 -3.82 -10.08 -13.42
C VAL A 54 -4.03 -10.68 -14.81
N LEU A 55 -3.10 -10.42 -15.72
CA LEU A 55 -3.09 -10.99 -17.07
C LEU A 55 -2.37 -12.33 -17.10
N LEU A 56 -1.26 -12.43 -16.35
CA LEU A 56 -0.42 -13.61 -16.30
C LEU A 56 0.45 -13.57 -15.04
N GLU A 57 0.58 -14.72 -14.38
CA GLU A 57 1.58 -14.95 -13.34
C GLU A 57 2.46 -16.13 -13.73
N ARG A 58 3.78 -15.97 -13.59
CA ARG A 58 4.78 -17.04 -13.81
C ARG A 58 5.89 -16.95 -12.79
N GLU A 59 6.47 -18.09 -12.48
CA GLU A 59 7.68 -18.18 -11.68
C GLU A 59 8.78 -18.84 -12.51
N HIS A 60 9.99 -18.28 -12.48
CA HIS A 60 11.15 -18.84 -13.14
C HIS A 60 12.44 -18.37 -12.46
N ASN A 61 13.39 -19.29 -12.23
CA ASN A 61 14.70 -19.01 -11.62
C ASN A 61 14.62 -18.18 -10.32
N ASN A 62 13.76 -18.59 -9.38
CA ASN A 62 13.53 -17.90 -8.10
C ASN A 62 13.06 -16.44 -8.25
N ARG A 63 12.40 -16.13 -9.37
CA ARG A 63 11.75 -14.85 -9.62
C ARG A 63 10.29 -15.05 -10.01
N SER A 64 9.44 -14.20 -9.46
CA SER A 64 8.05 -14.06 -9.88
C SER A 64 7.96 -13.01 -10.99
N TYR A 65 7.10 -13.28 -11.97
CA TYR A 65 6.78 -12.42 -13.11
C TYR A 65 5.27 -12.22 -13.10
N LEU A 66 4.86 -10.99 -12.79
CA LEU A 66 3.46 -10.62 -12.69
C LEU A 66 3.12 -9.60 -13.79
N PHE A 67 2.27 -10.01 -14.72
CA PHE A 67 1.74 -9.15 -15.77
C PHE A 67 0.38 -8.62 -15.38
N LEU A 68 0.24 -7.29 -15.38
CA LEU A 68 -0.94 -6.57 -14.92
C LEU A 68 -1.49 -5.69 -16.04
N SER A 69 -2.81 -5.54 -16.12
CA SER A 69 -3.42 -4.50 -16.95
C SER A 69 -3.06 -3.11 -16.43
N ARG A 70 -2.98 -2.14 -17.34
CA ARG A 70 -2.77 -0.74 -17.00
C ARG A 70 -4.07 -0.10 -16.53
N VAL A 71 -4.09 0.34 -15.27
CA VAL A 71 -5.04 1.35 -14.76
C VAL A 71 -4.76 2.68 -15.45
N GLN A 72 -5.79 3.32 -16.01
CA GLN A 72 -5.62 4.50 -16.86
C GLN A 72 -5.47 5.78 -16.02
N GLY A 73 -4.56 6.65 -16.43
CA GLY A 73 -4.30 7.92 -15.75
C GLY A 73 -2.81 8.13 -15.47
N ARG A 74 -2.54 8.95 -14.46
CA ARG A 74 -1.20 9.24 -13.94
C ARG A 74 -1.19 9.07 -12.43
N THR A 75 0.00 8.93 -11.84
CA THR A 75 0.10 8.82 -10.39
C THR A 75 -0.39 10.11 -9.72
N LEU A 76 -0.90 10.02 -8.49
CA LEU A 76 -1.27 11.17 -7.69
C LEU A 76 -0.06 12.08 -7.46
N GLY A 77 1.14 11.49 -7.30
CA GLY A 77 2.40 12.24 -7.21
C GLY A 77 2.65 13.12 -8.43
N ASP A 78 2.51 12.57 -9.64
CA ASP A 78 2.65 13.33 -10.90
C ASP A 78 1.53 14.36 -11.10
N ALA A 79 0.34 14.09 -10.55
CA ALA A 79 -0.79 15.00 -10.64
C ALA A 79 -0.67 16.18 -9.67
N TRP A 80 -0.09 15.97 -8.49
CA TRP A 80 -0.12 16.88 -7.35
C TRP A 80 0.19 18.35 -7.67
N PRO A 81 1.25 18.69 -8.45
CA PRO A 81 1.58 20.08 -8.78
C PRO A 81 0.46 20.83 -9.50
N THR A 82 -0.38 20.09 -10.23
CA THR A 82 -1.44 20.64 -11.09
C THR A 82 -2.82 20.65 -10.43
N LEU A 83 -2.95 20.03 -9.25
CA LEU A 83 -4.21 19.99 -8.52
C LEU A 83 -4.37 21.25 -7.67
N ASP A 84 -5.56 21.83 -7.72
CA ASP A 84 -5.98 22.84 -6.76
C ASP A 84 -6.26 22.21 -5.37
N GLU A 85 -6.45 23.06 -4.37
CA GLU A 85 -6.73 22.65 -3.00
C GLU A 85 -7.95 21.73 -2.89
N LYS A 86 -9.00 22.02 -3.68
CA LYS A 86 -10.22 21.22 -3.70
C LYS A 86 -9.93 19.78 -4.13
N TRP A 87 -9.17 19.58 -5.21
CA TRP A 87 -8.83 18.23 -5.69
C TRP A 87 -7.87 17.50 -4.76
N ARG A 88 -6.88 18.18 -4.19
CA ARG A 88 -5.99 17.58 -3.18
C ARG A 88 -6.79 17.06 -1.99
N HIS A 89 -7.66 17.89 -1.44
CA HIS A 89 -8.53 17.50 -0.32
C HIS A 89 -9.49 16.37 -0.70
N HIS A 90 -10.06 16.41 -1.91
CA HIS A 90 -10.91 15.33 -2.44
C HIS A 90 -10.18 13.98 -2.44
N TYR A 91 -8.96 13.91 -2.96
CA TYR A 91 -8.21 12.65 -2.98
C TYR A 91 -7.80 12.18 -1.59
N MET A 92 -7.47 13.10 -0.67
CA MET A 92 -7.22 12.73 0.72
C MET A 92 -8.45 12.07 1.35
N LYS A 93 -9.64 12.66 1.18
CA LYS A 93 -10.91 12.06 1.65
C LYS A 93 -11.21 10.72 0.99
N THR A 94 -10.99 10.63 -0.33
CA THR A 94 -11.21 9.39 -1.08
C THR A 94 -10.37 8.25 -0.52
N ILE A 95 -9.11 8.51 -0.15
CA ILE A 95 -8.25 7.49 0.46
C ILE A 95 -8.67 7.13 1.89
N VAL A 96 -9.25 8.06 2.65
CA VAL A 96 -9.90 7.71 3.92
C VAL A 96 -11.08 6.77 3.71
N ASP A 97 -11.91 7.01 2.69
CA ASP A 97 -13.03 6.13 2.36
C ASP A 97 -12.58 4.76 1.86
N VAL A 98 -11.48 4.69 1.11
CA VAL A 98 -10.80 3.41 0.78
C VAL A 98 -10.38 2.68 2.05
N CYS A 99 -9.72 3.36 3.01
CA CYS A 99 -9.32 2.72 4.28
C CYS A 99 -10.55 2.19 5.04
N LYS A 100 -11.64 2.96 5.09
CA LYS A 100 -12.91 2.55 5.70
C LYS A 100 -13.59 1.38 4.98
N PHE A 101 -13.43 1.28 3.67
CA PHE A 101 -13.92 0.15 2.88
C PHE A 101 -13.13 -1.12 3.18
N LEU A 102 -11.79 -1.05 3.12
CA LEU A 102 -10.90 -2.18 3.35
C LEU A 102 -10.98 -2.71 4.79
N GLU A 103 -11.08 -1.82 5.79
CA GLU A 103 -11.07 -2.25 7.20
C GLU A 103 -12.26 -3.14 7.58
N LYS A 104 -13.29 -3.24 6.73
CA LYS A 104 -14.46 -4.09 6.96
C LYS A 104 -14.09 -5.58 6.93
N TRP A 105 -13.04 -5.97 6.23
CA TRP A 105 -12.59 -7.36 6.18
C TRP A 105 -11.66 -7.63 7.35
N LYS A 106 -11.91 -8.73 8.08
CA LYS A 106 -11.27 -9.02 9.36
C LYS A 106 -10.53 -10.35 9.34
N SER A 107 -9.52 -10.45 10.20
CA SER A 107 -8.80 -11.69 10.52
C SER A 107 -8.55 -11.76 12.03
N ASP A 108 -8.34 -12.97 12.53
CA ASP A 108 -7.94 -13.24 13.91
C ASP A 108 -6.42 -13.17 14.12
N ILE A 109 -5.65 -13.11 13.03
CA ILE A 109 -4.19 -13.06 13.04
C ILE A 109 -3.66 -12.00 12.05
N PRO A 110 -2.49 -11.40 12.30
CA PRO A 110 -1.88 -10.47 11.34
C PRO A 110 -1.18 -11.27 10.23
N CYS A 111 -1.83 -11.37 9.08
CA CYS A 111 -1.39 -12.25 8.00
C CYS A 111 -1.73 -11.66 6.63
N GLY A 112 -1.17 -12.23 5.56
CA GLY A 112 -1.67 -12.00 4.21
C GLY A 112 -3.06 -12.59 4.02
N VAL A 113 -3.65 -12.37 2.84
CA VAL A 113 -5.03 -12.79 2.50
C VAL A 113 -5.33 -14.26 2.79
N HIS A 114 -4.34 -15.15 2.69
CA HIS A 114 -4.52 -16.59 2.86
C HIS A 114 -3.84 -17.17 4.11
N GLY A 115 -3.63 -16.35 5.15
CA GLY A 115 -2.95 -16.79 6.38
C GLY A 115 -1.43 -16.90 6.24
N ASN A 116 -0.87 -16.50 5.10
CA ASN A 116 0.57 -16.43 4.86
C ASN A 116 1.20 -15.24 5.60
N ASN A 117 2.53 -15.13 5.54
CA ASN A 117 3.25 -13.98 6.11
C ASN A 117 2.79 -12.68 5.45
N ALA A 118 2.69 -11.60 6.23
CA ALA A 118 2.35 -10.26 5.72
C ALA A 118 3.61 -9.39 5.69
N LEU A 119 4.00 -8.95 4.50
CA LEU A 119 5.18 -8.10 4.33
C LEU A 119 4.88 -6.70 4.87
N GLU A 120 5.49 -6.33 5.99
CA GLU A 120 5.41 -4.98 6.55
C GLU A 120 6.72 -4.66 7.28
N PRO A 121 7.73 -4.12 6.56
CA PRO A 121 9.05 -3.86 7.12
C PRO A 121 9.05 -2.89 8.31
N LEU A 122 8.08 -1.97 8.41
CA LEU A 122 8.00 -1.04 9.54
C LEU A 122 7.40 -1.70 10.79
N LEU A 123 6.89 -2.93 10.71
CA LEU A 123 6.54 -3.76 11.86
C LEU A 123 7.63 -4.77 12.22
N ILE A 124 8.84 -4.62 11.67
CA ILE A 124 10.03 -5.34 12.10
C ILE A 124 10.91 -4.38 12.92
N LYS A 125 11.35 -4.85 14.09
CA LYS A 125 12.18 -4.05 15.00
C LYS A 125 13.52 -3.73 14.32
N TYR A 126 14.05 -2.52 14.54
CA TYR A 126 15.32 -2.13 13.96
C TYR A 126 16.44 -3.12 14.34
N CYS A 127 17.28 -3.47 13.37
CA CYS A 127 18.35 -4.46 13.48
C CYS A 127 17.91 -5.90 13.86
N ALA A 128 16.61 -6.20 13.90
CA ALA A 128 16.14 -7.58 14.03
C ALA A 128 16.24 -8.31 12.68
N GLU A 129 16.26 -9.64 12.74
CA GLU A 129 16.08 -10.46 11.53
C GLU A 129 14.68 -10.24 10.93
N GLU A 130 14.57 -10.30 9.61
CA GLU A 130 13.30 -10.17 8.90
C GLU A 130 12.42 -11.40 9.17
N ASP A 131 11.41 -11.23 10.03
CA ASP A 131 10.41 -12.25 10.36
C ASP A 131 9.00 -11.67 10.24
N TYR A 132 8.36 -11.95 9.09
CA TYR A 132 6.99 -11.53 8.77
C TYR A 132 5.93 -12.53 9.22
N SER A 133 6.27 -13.48 10.10
CA SER A 133 5.30 -14.44 10.63
C SER A 133 4.21 -13.74 11.45
N PRO A 134 2.97 -14.26 11.45
CA PRO A 134 1.87 -13.66 12.22
C PRO A 134 2.23 -13.51 13.72
N GLY A 135 2.93 -14.48 14.29
CA GLY A 135 3.35 -14.42 15.69
C GLY A 135 4.33 -13.28 15.97
N ASN A 136 5.26 -12.98 15.06
CA ASN A 136 6.21 -11.89 15.25
C ASN A 136 5.56 -10.51 15.09
N LEU A 137 4.75 -10.34 14.04
CA LEU A 137 4.00 -9.11 13.80
C LEU A 137 3.07 -8.79 14.97
N GLN A 138 2.34 -9.79 15.48
CA GLN A 138 1.46 -9.61 16.63
C GLN A 138 2.23 -9.16 17.87
N ARG A 139 3.34 -9.82 18.23
CA ARG A 139 4.16 -9.42 19.39
C ARG A 139 4.68 -7.99 19.28
N GLY A 140 5.10 -7.57 18.08
CA GLY A 140 5.55 -6.19 17.84
C GLY A 140 4.42 -5.19 18.07
N CYS A 141 3.23 -5.47 17.52
CA CYS A 141 2.03 -4.65 17.69
C CYS A 141 1.59 -4.55 19.15
N GLU A 142 1.53 -5.68 19.87
CA GLU A 142 1.19 -5.74 21.30
C GLU A 142 2.22 -4.98 22.16
N SER A 143 3.51 -5.08 21.83
CA SER A 143 4.57 -4.32 22.52
C SER A 143 4.43 -2.81 22.38
N MET A 144 3.84 -2.34 21.27
CA MET A 144 3.47 -0.94 21.06
C MET A 144 2.13 -0.55 21.69
N GLY A 145 1.40 -1.51 22.29
CA GLY A 145 0.08 -1.29 22.89
C GLY A 145 -1.07 -1.20 21.89
N MET A 146 -0.89 -1.69 20.66
CA MET A 146 -1.97 -1.75 19.66
C MET A 146 -3.00 -2.82 20.04
N ASP A 147 -4.29 -2.55 19.76
CA ASP A 147 -5.33 -3.57 19.86
C ASP A 147 -5.12 -4.67 18.81
N CYS A 148 -4.75 -5.86 19.29
CA CYS A 148 -4.53 -7.06 18.50
C CYS A 148 -5.66 -8.10 18.68
N SER A 149 -6.81 -7.71 19.24
CA SER A 149 -7.96 -8.60 19.39
C SER A 149 -8.61 -8.96 18.05
N LYS A 150 -8.51 -8.06 17.06
CA LYS A 150 -8.91 -8.27 15.66
C LYS A 150 -7.99 -7.48 14.74
N PHE A 151 -7.71 -8.07 13.58
CA PHE A 151 -6.94 -7.45 12.52
C PHE A 151 -7.86 -7.07 11.36
N VAL A 152 -7.52 -5.98 10.67
CA VAL A 152 -8.32 -5.41 9.58
C VAL A 152 -7.50 -5.40 8.31
N PHE A 153 -8.16 -5.64 7.17
CA PHE A 153 -7.46 -5.61 5.89
C PHE A 153 -7.06 -4.17 5.53
N TYR A 154 -5.81 -3.99 5.14
CA TYR A 154 -5.23 -2.70 4.81
C TYR A 154 -4.20 -2.87 3.69
N HIS A 155 -4.14 -1.89 2.78
CA HIS A 155 -3.19 -1.86 1.66
C HIS A 155 -1.72 -1.70 2.10
N ALA A 156 -1.47 -1.05 3.24
CA ALA A 156 -0.13 -0.78 3.80
C ALA A 156 0.81 0.12 2.97
N ASP A 157 0.51 0.40 1.71
CA ASP A 157 1.29 1.32 0.86
C ASP A 157 0.47 2.32 0.04
N LEU A 158 -0.41 3.10 0.68
CA LEU A 158 -1.25 4.11 0.00
C LEU A 158 -0.49 5.42 -0.25
N GLY A 159 0.70 5.29 -0.84
CA GLY A 159 1.56 6.40 -1.24
C GLY A 159 1.08 7.03 -2.55
N PRO A 160 1.51 8.27 -2.84
CA PRO A 160 1.05 8.98 -4.04
C PRO A 160 1.51 8.34 -5.36
N GLY A 161 2.51 7.46 -5.33
CA GLY A 161 2.93 6.65 -6.48
C GLY A 161 1.98 5.48 -6.79
N ASN A 162 1.21 5.01 -5.80
CA ASN A 162 0.33 3.84 -5.92
C ASN A 162 -1.14 4.20 -6.11
N ILE A 163 -1.44 5.49 -6.21
CA ILE A 163 -2.78 6.03 -6.47
C ILE A 163 -2.77 6.59 -7.88
N ILE A 164 -3.60 6.06 -8.75
CA ILE A 164 -3.79 6.52 -10.12
C ILE A 164 -5.03 7.41 -10.16
N VAL A 165 -4.87 8.60 -10.75
CA VAL A 165 -5.92 9.59 -10.92
C VAL A 165 -6.06 9.99 -12.38
N GLU A 166 -7.20 10.59 -12.71
CA GLU A 166 -7.45 11.12 -14.05
C GLU A 166 -6.36 12.12 -14.48
N ASN A 167 -6.00 12.13 -15.77
CA ASN A 167 -5.04 13.09 -16.32
C ASN A 167 -5.48 14.54 -16.05
N ILE A 168 -6.78 14.80 -16.23
CA ILE A 168 -7.45 16.03 -15.82
C ILE A 168 -8.62 15.60 -14.94
N PRO A 169 -8.66 16.00 -13.66
CA PRO A 169 -9.74 15.62 -12.76
C PRO A 169 -11.13 16.03 -13.28
N LYS A 170 -12.06 15.08 -13.28
CA LYS A 170 -13.46 15.26 -13.66
C LYS A 170 -14.39 14.57 -12.67
N THR A 171 -14.15 13.27 -12.45
CA THR A 171 -14.94 12.44 -11.54
C THR A 171 -14.28 12.34 -10.16
N GLY A 172 -12.96 12.46 -10.10
CA GLY A 172 -12.21 12.22 -8.87
C GLY A 172 -12.08 10.74 -8.50
N SER A 173 -12.33 9.86 -9.46
CA SER A 173 -12.13 8.42 -9.31
C SER A 173 -10.65 8.11 -9.09
N VAL A 174 -10.37 7.06 -8.34
CA VAL A 174 -9.01 6.59 -8.08
C VAL A 174 -8.88 5.14 -8.54
N GLY A 175 -7.69 4.80 -9.01
CA GLY A 175 -7.23 3.44 -9.11
C GLY A 175 -6.11 3.18 -8.11
N ILE A 176 -6.08 1.97 -7.55
CA ILE A 176 -5.10 1.57 -6.54
C ILE A 176 -4.28 0.41 -7.10
N ILE A 177 -2.97 0.61 -7.13
CA ILE A 177 -1.99 -0.37 -7.62
C ILE A 177 -1.03 -0.75 -6.50
N ASP A 178 -0.22 -1.79 -6.75
CA ASP A 178 0.81 -2.28 -5.85
C ASP A 178 0.30 -2.84 -4.51
N TRP A 179 -0.42 -3.96 -4.61
CA TRP A 179 -1.07 -4.62 -3.46
C TRP A 179 -0.14 -5.57 -2.70
N GLU A 180 1.17 -5.42 -2.85
CA GLU A 180 2.14 -6.38 -2.31
C GLU A 180 2.23 -6.38 -0.78
N LEU A 181 2.08 -5.21 -0.15
CA LEU A 181 2.12 -5.08 1.31
C LEU A 181 0.75 -5.30 1.94
N ALA A 182 -0.30 -5.52 1.13
CA ALA A 182 -1.64 -5.59 1.65
C ALA A 182 -1.86 -6.87 2.46
N GLY A 183 -2.49 -6.70 3.62
CA GLY A 183 -2.67 -7.77 4.60
C GLY A 183 -3.56 -7.33 5.74
N TYR A 184 -3.68 -8.20 6.74
CA TYR A 184 -4.41 -7.94 7.97
C TYR A 184 -3.46 -7.39 9.04
N PHE A 185 -3.77 -6.20 9.54
CA PHE A 185 -2.96 -5.49 10.54
C PHE A 185 -3.88 -4.88 11.63
N PRO A 186 -3.36 -4.47 12.80
CA PRO A 186 -4.16 -3.74 13.77
C PRO A 186 -4.77 -2.48 13.14
N LYS A 187 -5.99 -2.11 13.53
CA LYS A 187 -6.64 -0.89 13.00
C LYS A 187 -5.79 0.36 13.22
N GLY A 188 -5.16 0.47 14.39
CA GLY A 188 -4.23 1.55 14.71
C GLY A 188 -2.99 1.63 13.81
N TRP A 189 -2.65 0.56 13.08
CA TRP A 189 -1.54 0.59 12.14
C TRP A 189 -1.82 1.49 10.93
N ILE A 190 -3.06 1.57 10.47
CA ILE A 190 -3.46 2.34 9.28
C ILE A 190 -3.00 3.80 9.38
N ARG A 191 -3.41 4.51 10.42
CA ARG A 191 -3.01 5.91 10.62
C ARG A 191 -1.56 6.06 11.06
N THR A 192 -1.05 5.09 11.83
CA THR A 192 0.37 5.07 12.23
C THR A 192 1.28 5.06 11.01
N LYS A 193 0.97 4.25 9.99
CA LYS A 193 1.73 4.17 8.74
C LYS A 193 1.83 5.54 8.04
N PHE A 194 0.73 6.27 7.89
CA PHE A 194 0.73 7.64 7.33
C PHE A 194 1.58 8.63 8.15
N ARG A 195 1.68 8.42 9.46
CA ARG A 195 2.49 9.28 10.35
C ARG A 195 3.99 9.05 10.24
N ILE A 196 4.44 7.83 9.92
CA ILE A 196 5.86 7.46 9.99
C ILE A 196 6.51 7.12 8.64
N SER A 197 5.74 6.62 7.68
CA SER A 197 6.31 6.07 6.45
C SER A 197 6.73 7.16 5.48
N ARG A 198 8.03 7.24 5.17
CA ARG A 198 8.56 8.13 4.13
C ARG A 198 8.15 7.70 2.72
N GLY A 199 7.81 6.42 2.52
CA GLY A 199 7.28 5.92 1.24
C GLY A 199 5.93 6.54 0.87
N LEU A 200 5.24 7.15 1.84
CA LEU A 200 4.00 7.89 1.64
C LEU A 200 4.23 9.40 1.43
N ASN A 201 5.48 9.84 1.28
CA ASN A 201 5.76 11.23 0.90
C ASN A 201 5.41 11.46 -0.57
N LEU A 202 5.07 12.71 -0.89
CA LEU A 202 5.10 13.19 -2.26
C LEU A 202 6.54 13.22 -2.78
N PRO A 203 6.78 12.96 -4.07
CA PRO A 203 8.11 13.05 -4.63
C PRO A 203 8.58 14.51 -4.63
N ASP A 204 9.90 14.73 -4.57
CA ASP A 204 10.48 16.08 -4.56
C ASP A 204 10.14 16.89 -5.83
N THR A 205 9.81 16.20 -6.93
CA THR A 205 9.32 16.83 -8.16
C THR A 205 7.90 17.39 -8.04
N ALA A 206 7.15 17.01 -7.01
CA ALA A 206 5.75 17.38 -6.85
C ALA A 206 5.53 18.62 -5.98
N THR A 207 6.33 18.83 -4.93
CA THR A 207 6.13 19.89 -3.93
C THR A 207 7.36 20.06 -3.03
N ASP A 208 7.55 21.27 -2.50
CA ASP A 208 8.54 21.55 -1.45
C ASP A 208 8.08 21.04 -0.06
N ASN A 209 6.83 20.60 0.06
CA ASN A 209 6.27 19.99 1.27
C ASN A 209 6.00 18.49 1.06
N PRO A 210 7.03 17.62 1.12
CA PRO A 210 6.89 16.21 0.79
C PRO A 210 5.93 15.45 1.71
N THR A 211 5.58 15.99 2.88
CA THR A 211 4.67 15.35 3.83
C THR A 211 3.21 15.75 3.64
N GLU A 212 2.89 16.73 2.77
CA GLU A 212 1.53 17.29 2.59
C GLU A 212 0.46 16.20 2.44
N TRP A 213 0.69 15.22 1.56
CA TRP A 213 -0.20 14.09 1.33
C TRP A 213 -0.48 13.29 2.61
N ARG A 214 0.56 12.70 3.20
CA ARG A 214 0.39 11.80 4.36
C ARG A 214 -0.04 12.54 5.62
N ALA A 215 0.33 13.82 5.75
CA ALA A 215 -0.12 14.68 6.85
C ALA A 215 -1.63 14.95 6.75
N GLY A 216 -2.14 15.33 5.57
CA GLY A 216 -3.57 15.54 5.38
C GLY A 216 -4.40 14.26 5.56
N VAL A 217 -3.95 13.13 4.98
CA VAL A 217 -4.66 11.85 5.13
C VAL A 217 -4.70 11.39 6.58
N GLN A 218 -3.59 11.49 7.34
CA GLN A 218 -3.61 11.05 8.74
C GLN A 218 -4.49 11.92 9.64
N GLU A 219 -4.64 13.21 9.34
CA GLU A 219 -5.56 14.11 10.07
C GLU A 219 -7.00 13.67 9.85
N LEU A 220 -7.40 13.50 8.59
CA LEU A 220 -8.74 13.03 8.22
C LEU A 220 -9.05 11.63 8.76
N LEU A 221 -8.08 10.72 8.78
CA LEU A 221 -8.21 9.42 9.45
C LEU A 221 -8.51 9.61 10.94
N GLY A 222 -7.82 10.55 11.60
CA GLY A 222 -8.06 10.88 13.01
C GLY A 222 -9.47 11.39 13.28
N GLU A 223 -10.01 12.25 12.41
CA GLU A 223 -11.40 12.72 12.50
C GLU A 223 -12.42 11.58 12.39
N HIS A 224 -12.05 10.48 11.73
CA HIS A 224 -12.88 9.28 11.57
C HIS A 224 -12.58 8.18 12.59
N GLY A 225 -11.90 8.52 13.69
CA GLY A 225 -11.68 7.60 14.82
C GLY A 225 -10.57 6.56 14.59
N PHE A 226 -9.70 6.75 13.60
CA PHE A 226 -8.49 5.95 13.50
C PHE A 226 -7.46 6.48 14.50
N GLU A 227 -7.10 5.64 15.45
CA GLU A 227 -6.02 5.87 16.40
C GLU A 227 -4.64 5.74 15.75
N HIS A 228 -3.60 6.23 16.41
CA HIS A 228 -2.22 6.02 15.98
C HIS A 228 -1.30 5.75 17.17
N TYR A 229 -0.15 5.13 16.87
CA TYR A 229 0.84 4.69 17.83
C TYR A 229 2.24 5.21 17.51
N THR A 230 2.35 6.37 16.86
CA THR A 230 3.63 6.96 16.42
C THR A 230 4.68 7.02 17.53
N SER A 231 4.34 7.48 18.73
CA SER A 231 5.32 7.61 19.82
C SER A 231 5.78 6.25 20.34
N GLN A 232 4.86 5.29 20.45
CA GLN A 232 5.12 3.92 20.86
C GLN A 232 5.97 3.21 19.80
N TRP A 233 5.68 3.43 18.52
CA TRP A 233 6.47 2.92 17.41
C TRP A 233 7.88 3.47 17.44
N VAL A 234 8.09 4.78 17.61
CA VAL A 234 9.43 5.36 17.71
C VAL A 234 10.21 4.76 18.88
N SER A 235 9.57 4.56 20.03
CA SER A 235 10.20 3.94 21.20
C SER A 235 10.48 2.45 21.04
N TRP A 236 9.66 1.72 20.29
CA TRP A 236 9.79 0.28 20.09
C TRP A 236 10.75 -0.07 18.97
N TRP A 237 10.72 0.73 17.89
CA TRP A 237 11.52 0.54 16.70
C TRP A 237 12.97 0.95 16.92
N GLY A 238 13.22 2.04 17.66
CA GLY A 238 14.56 2.55 17.96
C GLY A 238 15.41 1.72 18.92
#